data_AF-A0A815Z580-F1
#
_entry.id   AF-A0A815Z580-F1
#
_cell.length_a   1.000
_cell.length_b   1.000
_cell.length_c   1.000
_cell.angle_alpha   90.00
_cell.angle_beta   90.00
_cell.angle_gamma   90.00
#
_symmetry.space_group_name_H-M   'P 1'
#
loop_
_entity.id
_entity.type
_entity.pdbx_description
1 polymer ?
#
loop_
_entity_poly.entity_id
_entity_poly.type
_entity_poly.pdbx_seq_one_letter_code
_entity_poly.pdbx_strand_id
1 'polypeptide(L)'
;PEDEINYLKRKYHQKSPVWWYTCEIFLYGMLNCGLRSLDMEAMSKLGFFIRSLHLQLEQLYLEQSAKFKKSFTVYRGQGMSKEDFQSLLDSKGGLLSFNNFLSTSKRSFINHATFLTAY
;
A
#
# COMPACT_ATOMS: atom_id res chain seq x y z
N PRO A 1 10.13 8.80 16.60
CA PRO A 1 9.34 7.54 16.72
C PRO A 1 8.30 7.56 17.85
N GLU A 2 8.70 7.87 19.09
CA GLU A 2 7.81 7.92 20.27
C GLU A 2 6.64 8.91 20.08
N ASP A 3 6.94 10.13 19.60
CA ASP A 3 5.94 11.17 19.39
C ASP A 3 4.91 10.81 18.31
N GLU A 4 5.36 10.17 17.21
CA GLU A 4 4.48 9.70 16.14
C GLU A 4 3.57 8.56 16.62
N ILE A 5 4.07 7.66 17.46
CA ILE A 5 3.27 6.59 18.07
C ILE A 5 2.22 7.19 19.01
N ASN A 6 2.59 8.18 19.83
CA ASN A 6 1.66 8.87 20.71
C ASN A 6 0.61 9.65 19.94
N TYR A 7 1.00 10.30 18.84
CA TYR A 7 0.08 10.96 17.92
C TYR A 7 -0.92 9.97 17.32
N LEU A 8 -0.43 8.83 16.81
CA LEU A 8 -1.27 7.75 16.27
C LEU A 8 -2.28 7.28 17.32
N LYS A 9 -1.84 6.92 18.53
CA LYS A 9 -2.73 6.43 19.60
C LYS A 9 -3.85 7.41 19.93
N ARG A 10 -3.54 8.72 20.01
CA ARG A 10 -4.53 9.75 20.34
C ARG A 10 -5.49 10.07 19.21
N LYS A 11 -5.04 9.92 17.96
CA LYS A 11 -5.75 10.43 16.79
C LYS A 11 -6.29 9.34 15.88
N TYR A 12 -5.98 8.06 16.13
CA TYR A 12 -6.28 6.95 15.23
C TYR A 12 -7.72 6.97 14.71
N HIS A 13 -8.69 7.07 15.62
CA HIS A 13 -10.12 7.07 15.28
C HIS A 13 -10.64 8.38 14.65
N GLN A 14 -9.82 9.43 14.58
CA GLN A 14 -10.19 10.72 13.99
C GLN A 14 -9.91 10.78 12.49
N LYS A 15 -9.21 9.78 11.94
CA LYS A 15 -8.85 9.68 10.53
C LYS A 15 -9.12 8.27 10.05
N SER A 16 -9.28 8.12 8.73
CA SER A 16 -9.52 6.81 8.15
C SER A 16 -8.22 5.99 8.04
N PRO A 17 -8.29 4.65 8.06
CA PRO A 17 -7.12 3.80 7.84
C PRO A 17 -6.30 4.15 6.58
N VAL A 18 -6.97 4.46 5.47
CA VAL A 18 -6.33 4.91 4.22
C VAL A 18 -5.58 6.22 4.41
N TRP A 19 -6.13 7.16 5.18
CA TRP A 19 -5.41 8.41 5.50
C TRP A 19 -4.13 8.13 6.29
N TRP A 20 -4.19 7.23 7.28
CA TRP A 20 -2.99 6.82 8.03
C TRP A 20 -1.96 6.09 7.18
N TYR A 21 -2.42 5.34 6.18
CA TYR A 21 -1.56 4.62 5.25
C TYR A 21 -0.92 5.54 4.19
N THR A 22 -1.53 6.70 3.87
CA THR A 22 -0.96 7.68 2.94
C THR A 22 -0.22 8.85 3.60
N CYS A 23 -0.42 9.07 4.90
CA CYS A 23 0.27 10.10 5.64
C CYS A 23 1.77 9.75 5.76
N GLU A 24 2.64 10.75 5.62
CA GLU A 24 4.10 10.61 5.72
C GLU A 24 4.57 10.43 7.17
N ILE A 25 4.12 9.34 7.81
CA ILE A 25 4.61 8.88 9.12
C ILE A 25 5.08 7.43 9.03
N PHE A 26 5.66 6.91 10.12
CA PHE A 26 6.26 5.56 10.14
C PHE A 26 5.36 4.41 9.64
N LEU A 27 4.03 4.54 9.71
CA LEU A 27 3.08 3.47 9.40
C LEU A 27 3.19 2.94 7.96
N TYR A 28 3.28 3.83 6.96
CA TYR A 28 3.37 3.41 5.56
C TYR A 28 4.63 2.55 5.31
N GLY A 29 5.78 3.04 5.78
CA GLY A 29 7.06 2.38 5.61
C GLY A 29 7.14 1.07 6.38
N MET A 30 6.77 1.09 7.67
CA MET A 30 6.83 -0.09 8.54
C MET A 30 5.89 -1.20 8.07
N LEU A 31 4.66 -0.84 7.65
CA LEU A 31 3.69 -1.80 7.13
C LEU A 31 4.18 -2.45 5.83
N ASN A 32 4.59 -1.65 4.84
CA ASN A 32 5.03 -2.18 3.55
C ASN A 32 6.34 -2.96 3.66
N CYS A 33 7.23 -2.57 4.57
CA CYS A 33 8.45 -3.32 4.86
C CYS A 33 8.09 -4.69 5.45
N GLY A 34 7.32 -4.72 6.54
CA GLY A 34 6.96 -5.96 7.22
C GLY A 34 6.20 -6.94 6.32
N LEU A 35 5.26 -6.44 5.51
CA LEU A 35 4.55 -7.28 4.53
C LEU A 35 5.47 -7.82 3.42
N ARG A 36 6.43 -7.02 2.95
CA ARG A 36 7.37 -7.45 1.89
C ARG A 36 8.38 -8.48 2.38
N SER A 37 8.86 -8.32 3.61
CA SER A 37 9.78 -9.26 4.24
C SER A 37 9.08 -10.45 4.92
N LEU A 38 7.74 -10.50 4.91
CA LEU A 38 6.94 -11.48 5.64
C LEU A 38 7.33 -11.55 7.14
N ASP A 39 7.60 -10.39 7.72
CA ASP A 39 7.93 -10.27 9.14
C ASP A 39 6.69 -10.52 10.00
N MET A 40 6.60 -11.73 10.54
CA MET A 40 5.48 -12.18 11.37
C MET A 40 5.29 -11.34 12.63
N GLU A 41 6.37 -10.82 13.22
CA GLU A 41 6.28 -10.00 14.43
C GLU A 41 5.69 -8.63 14.07
N ALA A 42 6.21 -7.99 13.02
CA ALA A 42 5.68 -6.72 12.53
C ALA A 42 4.21 -6.84 12.08
N MET A 43 3.89 -7.90 11.32
CA MET A 43 2.53 -8.19 10.86
C MET A 43 1.57 -8.42 12.04
N SER A 44 2.01 -9.13 13.07
CA SER A 44 1.19 -9.37 14.27
C SER A 44 0.92 -8.07 15.04
N LYS A 45 1.95 -7.23 15.24
CA LYS A 45 1.80 -5.92 15.91
C LYS A 45 0.91 -4.95 15.12
N LEU A 46 0.96 -5.01 13.80
CA LEU A 46 0.16 -4.18 12.90
C LEU A 46 -1.15 -4.85 12.45
N GLY A 47 -1.49 -6.04 12.95
CA GLY A 47 -2.61 -6.84 12.45
C GLY A 47 -3.95 -6.12 12.50
N PHE A 48 -4.18 -5.33 13.56
CA PHE A 48 -5.37 -4.49 13.67
C PHE A 48 -5.46 -3.47 12.52
N PHE A 49 -4.33 -2.84 12.18
CA PHE A 49 -4.26 -1.81 11.14
C PHE A 49 -4.37 -2.43 9.75
N ILE A 50 -3.72 -3.58 9.52
CA ILE A 50 -3.85 -4.38 8.29
C ILE A 50 -5.33 -4.68 8.03
N ARG A 51 -6.05 -5.19 9.03
CA ARG A 51 -7.47 -5.51 8.92
C ARG A 51 -8.30 -4.26 8.65
N SER A 52 -8.09 -3.18 9.42
CA SER A 52 -8.82 -1.92 9.22
C SER A 52 -8.59 -1.31 7.84
N LEU A 53 -7.35 -1.35 7.34
CA LEU A 53 -6.99 -0.86 6.01
C LEU A 53 -7.64 -1.70 4.91
N HIS A 54 -7.54 -3.03 5.02
CA HIS A 54 -8.14 -3.96 4.06
C HIS A 54 -9.65 -3.75 3.92
N LEU A 55 -10.38 -3.69 5.05
CA LEU A 55 -11.83 -3.47 5.03
C LEU A 55 -12.21 -2.12 4.40
N GLN A 56 -11.43 -1.07 4.66
CA GLN A 56 -11.70 0.22 4.04
C GLN A 56 -11.43 0.20 2.53
N LEU A 57 -10.37 -0.49 2.08
CA LEU A 57 -10.08 -0.63 0.65
C LEU A 57 -11.17 -1.41 -0.07
N GLU A 58 -11.71 -2.48 0.54
CA GLU A 58 -12.84 -3.23 0.00
C GLU A 58 -14.08 -2.34 -0.17
N GLN A 59 -14.40 -1.51 0.84
CA GLN A 59 -15.50 -0.55 0.73
C GLN A 59 -15.28 0.45 -0.42
N LEU A 60 -14.08 1.05 -0.50
CA LEU A 60 -13.74 2.01 -1.55
C LEU A 60 -13.77 1.36 -2.93
N TYR A 61 -13.38 0.10 -3.05
CA TYR A 61 -13.47 -0.67 -4.28
C TYR A 61 -14.92 -0.86 -4.73
N LEU A 62 -15.84 -1.19 -3.81
CA LEU A 62 -17.26 -1.31 -4.14
C LEU A 62 -17.84 0.03 -4.62
N GLU A 63 -17.50 1.14 -3.94
CA GLU A 63 -17.90 2.49 -4.35
C GLU A 63 -17.32 2.87 -5.72
N GLN A 64 -16.06 2.51 -5.97
CA GLN A 64 -15.36 2.84 -7.20
C GLN A 64 -15.84 1.98 -8.38
N SER A 65 -16.03 0.68 -8.20
CA SER A 65 -16.49 -0.25 -9.24
C SER A 65 -17.90 0.08 -9.73
N ALA A 66 -18.78 0.54 -8.85
CA ALA A 66 -20.09 1.07 -9.23
C ALA A 66 -19.97 2.28 -10.19
N LYS A 67 -18.94 3.11 -9.99
CA LYS A 67 -18.69 4.34 -10.77
C LYS A 67 -17.85 4.12 -12.04
N PHE A 68 -16.89 3.19 -12.00
CA PHE A 68 -15.97 2.90 -13.10
C PHE A 68 -16.26 1.52 -13.67
N LYS A 69 -17.04 1.50 -14.75
CA LYS A 69 -17.39 0.25 -15.47
C LYS A 69 -16.32 -0.24 -16.45
N LYS A 70 -15.15 0.42 -16.49
CA LYS A 70 -14.09 0.14 -17.46
C LYS A 70 -12.74 0.08 -16.77
N SER A 71 -11.89 -0.83 -17.26
CA SER A 71 -10.49 -0.89 -16.87
C SER A 71 -9.77 0.42 -17.22
N PHE A 72 -8.77 0.77 -16.42
CA PHE A 72 -7.93 1.94 -16.64
C PHE A 72 -6.49 1.62 -16.25
N THR A 73 -5.55 2.28 -16.92
CA THR A 73 -4.13 2.13 -16.64
C THR A 73 -3.72 3.02 -15.47
N VAL A 74 -2.89 2.47 -14.60
CA VAL A 74 -2.21 3.18 -13.52
C VAL A 74 -0.73 2.83 -13.53
N TYR A 75 0.06 3.68 -12.89
CA TYR A 75 1.51 3.62 -12.88
C TYR A 75 2.01 3.62 -11.43
N ARG A 76 3.16 3.00 -11.19
CA ARG A 76 3.92 3.13 -9.94
C ARG A 76 5.40 3.07 -10.22
N GLY A 77 6.18 3.78 -9.41
CA GLY A 77 7.61 3.54 -9.31
C GLY A 77 7.89 2.31 -8.43
N GLN A 78 8.92 1.55 -8.78
CA GLN A 78 9.46 0.48 -7.94
C GLN A 78 10.98 0.54 -8.03
N GLY A 79 11.64 0.85 -6.91
CA GLY A 79 13.07 0.61 -6.78
C GLY A 79 13.31 -0.89 -6.62
N MET A 80 14.26 -1.46 -7.35
CA MET A 80 14.63 -2.87 -7.23
C MET A 80 16.10 -3.08 -7.56
N SER A 81 16.66 -4.18 -7.06
CA SER A 81 18.02 -4.59 -7.43
C SER A 81 18.08 -5.00 -8.91
N LYS A 82 19.30 -5.03 -9.47
CA LYS A 82 19.46 -5.49 -10.86
C LYS A 82 19.10 -6.96 -11.01
N GLU A 83 19.37 -7.73 -9.96
CA GLU A 83 19.13 -9.17 -9.87
C GLU A 83 17.62 -9.47 -9.82
N ASP A 84 16.86 -8.72 -9.02
CA ASP A 84 15.39 -8.82 -8.97
C ASP A 84 14.77 -8.39 -10.30
N PHE A 85 15.32 -7.34 -10.93
CA PHE A 85 14.84 -6.88 -12.23
C PHE A 85 15.06 -7.92 -13.32
N GLN A 86 16.22 -8.56 -13.36
CA GLN A 86 16.51 -9.61 -14.32
C GLN A 86 15.58 -10.82 -14.09
N SER A 87 15.40 -11.23 -12.84
CA SER A 87 14.47 -12.30 -12.48
C SER A 87 13.04 -11.98 -12.92
N LEU A 88 12.61 -10.72 -12.81
CA LEU A 88 11.31 -10.27 -13.31
C LEU A 88 11.22 -10.37 -14.84
N LEU A 89 12.26 -9.97 -15.57
CA LEU A 89 12.31 -10.11 -17.04
C LEU A 89 12.25 -11.57 -17.49
N ASP A 90 12.95 -12.45 -16.79
CA ASP A 90 12.99 -13.88 -17.08
C ASP A 90 11.64 -14.56 -16.78
N SER A 91 10.86 -14.01 -15.85
CA SER A 91 9.50 -14.46 -15.51
C SER A 91 8.40 -13.95 -16.45
N LYS A 92 8.74 -13.27 -17.55
CA LYS A 92 7.76 -12.64 -18.46
C LYS A 92 6.75 -13.67 -18.99
N GLY A 93 5.47 -13.31 -18.90
CA GLY A 93 4.36 -14.21 -19.23
C GLY A 93 3.87 -15.05 -18.04
N GLY A 94 4.58 -15.03 -16.91
CA GLY A 94 4.15 -15.61 -15.64
C GLY A 94 3.22 -14.69 -14.83
N LEU A 95 2.89 -15.13 -13.62
CA LEU A 95 2.08 -14.38 -12.65
C LEU A 95 2.97 -13.68 -11.63
N LEU A 96 2.61 -12.44 -11.27
CA LEU A 96 3.26 -11.68 -10.22
C LEU A 96 2.31 -11.54 -9.03
N SER A 97 2.78 -11.89 -7.84
CA SER A 97 2.05 -11.71 -6.59
C SER A 97 2.75 -10.66 -5.73
N PHE A 98 1.97 -9.87 -4.99
CA PHE A 98 2.47 -8.88 -4.05
C PHE A 98 1.91 -9.18 -2.67
N ASN A 99 2.78 -9.24 -1.67
CA ASN A 99 2.38 -9.45 -0.27
C ASN A 99 1.94 -8.15 0.42
N ASN A 100 2.14 -7.00 -0.24
CA ASN A 100 1.89 -5.67 0.31
C ASN A 100 0.87 -4.89 -0.52
N PHE A 101 0.27 -3.87 0.11
CA PHE A 101 -0.66 -2.96 -0.58
C PHE A 101 0.07 -2.12 -1.65
N LEU A 102 -0.60 -1.86 -2.77
CA LEU A 102 -0.01 -1.12 -3.90
C LEU A 102 -0.50 0.33 -3.94
N SER A 103 0.45 1.28 -3.92
CA SER A 103 0.18 2.69 -4.22
C SER A 103 0.44 2.97 -5.69
N THR A 104 -0.53 3.59 -6.38
CA THR A 104 -0.48 3.83 -7.83
C THR A 104 -1.09 5.16 -8.20
N SER A 105 -0.58 5.76 -9.28
CA SER A 105 -1.06 7.03 -9.83
C SER A 105 -1.63 6.84 -11.22
N LYS A 106 -2.65 7.63 -11.57
CA LYS A 106 -3.14 7.73 -12.96
C LYS A 106 -2.19 8.52 -13.87
N ARG A 107 -1.22 9.24 -13.30
CA ARG A 107 -0.22 10.00 -14.05
C ARG A 107 1.01 9.11 -14.27
N SER A 108 1.50 9.08 -15.51
CA SER A 108 2.67 8.28 -15.90
C SER A 108 3.98 8.86 -15.37
N PHE A 109 4.07 10.17 -15.19
CA PHE A 109 5.21 10.84 -14.57
C PHE A 109 5.03 10.88 -13.05
N ILE A 110 5.69 9.97 -12.34
CA ILE A 110 5.62 9.85 -10.89
C ILE A 110 6.96 10.34 -10.32
N ASN A 111 6.95 11.53 -9.71
CA ASN A 111 8.12 12.04 -8.97
C ASN A 111 8.12 11.64 -7.49
N HIS A 112 6.96 11.35 -6.90
CA HIS A 112 6.81 10.78 -5.56
C HIS A 112 5.42 10.13 -5.49
N ALA A 113 5.29 9.04 -4.74
CA ALA A 113 4.10 8.20 -4.66
C ALA A 113 2.95 8.91 -3.92
N THR A 114 2.29 9.87 -4.56
CA THR A 114 1.05 10.45 -4.06
C THR A 114 -0.12 9.84 -4.81
N PHE A 115 -1.14 9.46 -4.05
CA PHE A 115 -2.39 8.81 -4.44
C PHE A 115 -2.33 7.27 -4.44
N LEU A 116 -3.18 6.70 -3.58
CA LEU A 116 -3.67 5.34 -3.71
C LEU A 116 -4.89 5.41 -4.62
N THR A 117 -4.79 4.90 -5.84
CA THR A 117 -5.95 4.22 -6.40
C THR A 117 -5.98 2.84 -5.76
N ALA A 118 -7.00 2.60 -4.93
CA ALA A 118 -7.29 1.27 -4.40
C ALA A 118 -7.47 0.29 -5.57
N TYR A 119 -6.86 -0.89 -5.44
CA TYR A 119 -7.15 -2.07 -6.25
C TYR A 119 -8.19 -2.91 -5.53
#